data_AF-A0ABC8RRH3-F1
#
_entry.id   AF-A0ABC8RRH3-F1
#
_cell.length_a   1.000
_cell.length_b   1.000
_cell.length_c   1.000
_cell.angle_alpha   90.00
_cell.angle_beta   90.00
_cell.angle_gamma   90.00
#
_symmetry.space_group_name_H-M   'P 1'
#
loop_
_entity.id
_entity.type
_entity.pdbx_description
1 polymer ?
#
loop_
_entity_poly.entity_id
_entity_poly.type
_entity_poly.pdbx_seq_one_letter_code
_entity_poly.pdbx_strand_id
1 'polypeptide(L)'
;MSQNSPKLRNLVAYEGCNASGSLALTRYTELMNGIIDTAEDAKLLRERGIIVNRLKNDEEVANLWNEMSRSMRLTKVPFLDKVIEDVNKYHDSKLKVKAGKFMKAYVF
;
A
#
# COMPACT_ATOMS: atom_id res chain seq x y z
N MET A 1 -10.33 -17.25 11.16
CA MET A 1 -8.86 -17.07 11.26
C MET A 1 -8.25 -17.32 9.90
N SER A 2 -7.88 -16.26 9.17
CA SER A 2 -7.27 -16.35 7.84
C SER A 2 -5.79 -16.72 7.98
N GLN A 3 -5.40 -17.91 7.51
CA GLN A 3 -4.05 -18.47 7.69
C GLN A 3 -2.95 -17.88 6.76
N ASN A 4 -3.25 -16.83 5.99
CA ASN A 4 -2.30 -16.29 5.01
C ASN A 4 -1.42 -15.14 5.52
N SER A 5 -1.85 -14.46 6.59
CA SER A 5 -1.16 -13.33 7.23
C SER A 5 0.26 -13.64 7.81
N PRO A 6 0.56 -14.84 8.35
CA PRO A 6 1.85 -15.08 9.01
C PRO A 6 3.04 -15.18 8.05
N LYS A 7 2.84 -15.73 6.84
CA LYS A 7 3.96 -16.06 5.94
C LYS A 7 4.62 -14.83 5.35
N LEU A 8 3.83 -13.87 4.87
CA LEU A 8 4.36 -12.63 4.30
C LEU A 8 5.07 -11.79 5.38
N ARG A 9 4.48 -11.68 6.57
CA ARG A 9 5.08 -10.98 7.72
C ARG A 9 6.42 -11.58 8.13
N ASN A 10 6.52 -12.91 8.18
CA ASN A 10 7.77 -13.58 8.52
C ASN A 10 8.86 -13.32 7.48
N LEU A 11 8.51 -13.25 6.19
CA LEU A 11 9.47 -12.92 5.13
C LEU A 11 9.95 -11.47 5.21
N VAL A 12 9.04 -10.52 5.48
CA VAL A 12 9.40 -9.11 5.71
C VAL A 12 10.28 -8.96 6.95
N ALA A 13 9.96 -9.65 8.05
CA ALA A 13 10.79 -9.67 9.25
C ALA A 13 12.18 -10.27 8.99
N TYR A 14 12.25 -11.34 8.20
CA TYR A 14 13.51 -11.96 7.80
C TYR A 14 14.38 -11.00 6.97
N GLU A 15 13.80 -10.30 5.99
CA GLU A 15 14.50 -9.25 5.22
C GLU A 15 15.01 -8.13 6.15
N GLY A 16 14.18 -7.64 7.07
CA GLY A 16 14.56 -6.58 8.01
C GLY A 16 15.65 -6.99 9.01
N CYS A 17 15.73 -8.26 9.39
CA CYS A 17 16.78 -8.80 10.25
C CYS A 17 18.09 -9.07 9.49
N ASN A 18 18.06 -9.21 8.17
CA ASN A 18 19.24 -9.49 7.36
C ASN A 18 19.86 -8.18 6.82
N ALA A 19 20.84 -7.64 7.54
CA ALA A 19 21.47 -6.34 7.24
C ALA A 19 22.13 -6.21 5.84
N SER A 20 22.38 -7.33 5.16
CA SER A 20 22.95 -7.38 3.80
C SER A 20 21.98 -7.92 2.76
N GLY A 21 20.75 -8.23 3.16
CA GLY A 21 19.72 -8.83 2.32
C GLY A 21 18.99 -7.81 1.44
N SER A 22 18.30 -8.32 0.42
CA SER A 22 17.35 -7.53 -0.35
C SER A 22 16.18 -7.08 0.55
N LEU A 23 15.67 -5.87 0.31
CA LEU A 23 14.44 -5.35 0.92
C LEU A 23 13.27 -5.38 -0.07
N ALA A 24 13.30 -6.28 -1.05
CA ALA A 24 12.34 -6.31 -2.14
C ALA A 24 10.91 -6.57 -1.64
N LEU A 25 10.73 -7.56 -0.76
CA LEU A 25 9.42 -7.86 -0.21
C LEU A 25 8.95 -6.73 0.70
N THR A 26 9.83 -6.21 1.55
CA THR A 26 9.55 -5.09 2.46
C THR A 26 9.03 -3.89 1.67
N ARG A 27 9.75 -3.48 0.62
CA ARG A 27 9.36 -2.34 -0.24
C ARG A 27 8.05 -2.59 -0.98
N TYR A 28 7.85 -3.81 -1.49
CA TYR A 28 6.58 -4.18 -2.12
C TYR A 28 5.42 -4.04 -1.13
N THR A 29 5.58 -4.58 0.09
CA THR A 29 4.54 -4.53 1.11
C THR A 29 4.23 -3.11 1.58
N GLU A 30 5.24 -2.23 1.70
CA GLU A 30 5.02 -0.81 2.02
C GLU A 30 4.24 -0.09 0.93
N LEU A 31 4.61 -0.28 -0.33
CA LEU A 31 3.89 0.32 -1.46
C LEU A 31 2.44 -0.14 -1.51
N MET A 32 2.19 -1.45 -1.38
CA MET A 32 0.84 -2.01 -1.44
C MET A 32 -0.04 -1.54 -0.27
N ASN A 33 0.52 -1.42 0.94
CA ASN A 33 -0.18 -0.83 2.09
C ASN A 33 -0.56 0.64 1.86
N GLY A 34 0.23 1.40 1.10
CA GLY A 34 -0.07 2.79 0.75
C GLY A 34 -1.15 2.93 -0.33
N ILE A 35 -1.45 1.86 -1.09
CA ILE A 35 -2.40 1.88 -2.20
C ILE A 35 -3.74 1.23 -1.80
N ILE A 36 -3.72 0.14 -1.04
CA ILE A 36 -4.91 -0.63 -0.69
C ILE A 36 -5.39 -0.24 0.70
N ASP A 37 -6.50 0.49 0.77
CA ASP A 37 -7.22 0.78 2.02
C ASP A 37 -8.60 0.09 2.02
N THR A 38 -9.25 0.03 0.85
CA THR A 38 -10.63 -0.45 0.67
C THR A 38 -10.72 -1.66 -0.26
N ALA A 39 -11.87 -2.34 -0.23
CA ALA A 39 -12.17 -3.43 -1.16
C ALA A 39 -12.16 -2.94 -2.62
N GLU A 40 -12.57 -1.69 -2.86
CA GLU A 40 -12.56 -1.03 -4.16
C GLU A 40 -11.12 -0.85 -4.69
N ASP A 41 -10.17 -0.48 -3.83
CA ASP A 41 -8.76 -0.37 -4.22
C ASP A 41 -8.21 -1.74 -4.63
N ALA A 42 -8.46 -2.77 -3.83
CA ALA A 42 -8.06 -4.14 -4.13
C ALA A 42 -8.69 -4.65 -5.43
N LYS A 43 -9.99 -4.38 -5.63
CA LYS A 43 -10.72 -4.72 -6.86
C LYS A 43 -10.09 -4.04 -8.08
N LEU A 44 -9.80 -2.74 -7.99
CA LEU A 44 -9.19 -1.97 -9.08
C LEU A 44 -7.84 -2.56 -9.48
N LEU A 45 -6.96 -2.85 -8.51
CA LEU A 45 -5.65 -3.45 -8.78
C LEU A 45 -5.76 -4.84 -9.40
N ARG A 46 -6.73 -5.65 -8.95
CA ARG A 46 -7.02 -6.97 -9.51
C ARG A 46 -7.51 -6.88 -10.95
N GLU A 47 -8.47 -6.00 -11.24
CA GLU A 47 -9.03 -5.79 -12.58
C GLU A 47 -7.97 -5.25 -13.56
N ARG A 48 -6.99 -4.51 -13.06
CA ARG A 48 -5.83 -4.04 -13.83
C ARG A 48 -4.70 -5.06 -13.96
N GLY A 49 -4.84 -6.25 -13.35
CA GLY A 49 -3.85 -7.32 -13.39
C GLY A 49 -2.58 -7.04 -12.57
N ILE A 50 -2.59 -6.03 -11.70
CA ILE A 50 -1.45 -5.67 -10.84
C ILE A 50 -1.31 -6.68 -9.70
N ILE A 51 -2.43 -7.15 -9.15
CA ILE A 51 -2.46 -8.22 -8.15
C ILE A 51 -3.32 -9.39 -8.59
N VAL A 52 -2.96 -10.57 -8.09
CA VAL A 52 -3.76 -11.78 -8.23
C VAL A 52 -4.43 -12.08 -6.89
N ASN A 53 -5.77 -12.03 -6.88
CA ASN A 53 -6.56 -12.37 -5.70
C ASN A 53 -6.84 -13.89 -5.67
N ARG A 54 -6.37 -14.58 -4.63
CA ARG A 54 -6.68 -16.00 -4.34
C ARG A 54 -7.48 -16.18 -3.05
N LEU A 55 -8.02 -15.08 -2.51
CA LEU A 55 -8.90 -15.07 -1.35
C LEU A 55 -10.37 -15.09 -1.81
N LYS A 56 -11.30 -15.06 -0.86
CA LYS A 56 -12.73 -15.19 -1.13
C LYS A 56 -13.32 -13.98 -1.89
N ASN A 57 -12.86 -12.78 -1.57
CA ASN A 57 -13.30 -11.53 -2.19
C ASN A 57 -12.21 -10.44 -2.04
N ASP A 58 -12.46 -9.26 -2.57
CA ASP A 58 -11.51 -8.13 -2.53
C ASP A 58 -11.45 -7.47 -1.13
N GLU A 59 -12.48 -7.63 -0.31
CA GLU A 59 -12.51 -7.15 1.08
C GLU A 59 -11.53 -7.93 1.98
N GLU A 60 -11.42 -9.25 1.79
CA GLU A 60 -10.40 -10.08 2.46
C GLU A 60 -8.97 -9.68 2.04
N VAL A 61 -8.79 -9.19 0.81
CA VAL A 61 -7.50 -8.65 0.37
C VAL A 61 -7.20 -7.34 1.11
N ALA A 62 -8.15 -6.39 1.13
CA ALA A 62 -7.97 -5.13 1.84
C ALA A 62 -7.69 -5.36 3.34
N ASN A 63 -8.44 -6.25 3.99
CA ASN A 63 -8.24 -6.64 5.38
C ASN A 63 -6.85 -7.23 5.62
N LEU A 64 -6.35 -8.09 4.73
CA LEU A 64 -5.00 -8.65 4.84
C LEU A 64 -3.93 -7.55 4.87
N TRP A 65 -4.00 -6.57 3.95
CA TRP A 65 -3.05 -5.46 3.87
C TRP A 65 -3.18 -4.52 5.08
N ASN A 66 -4.39 -4.15 5.45
CA ASN A 66 -4.67 -3.31 6.63
C ASN A 66 -4.23 -3.95 7.95
N GLU A 67 -4.31 -5.28 8.07
CA GLU A 67 -3.76 -5.99 9.22
C GLU A 67 -2.22 -5.98 9.21
N MET A 68 -1.59 -6.07 8.04
CA MET A 68 -0.12 -6.09 7.91
C MET A 68 0.51 -4.74 8.24
N SER A 69 -0.11 -3.64 7.81
CA SER A 69 0.37 -2.28 8.07
C SER A 69 0.58 -2.00 9.57
N ARG A 70 -0.27 -2.57 10.44
CA ARG A 70 -0.14 -2.46 11.91
C ARG A 70 1.15 -3.03 12.49
N SER A 71 1.84 -3.90 11.75
CA SER A 71 3.04 -4.61 12.23
C SER A 71 4.34 -4.19 11.57
N MET A 72 4.28 -3.26 10.60
CA MET A 72 5.45 -2.87 9.81
C MET A 72 5.99 -1.50 10.23
N ARG A 73 7.31 -1.40 10.38
CA ARG A 73 7.99 -0.10 10.54
C ARG A 73 8.34 0.42 9.16
N LEU A 74 8.02 1.69 8.89
CA LEU A 74 8.39 2.35 7.65
C LEU A 74 9.92 2.39 7.50
N THR A 75 10.39 1.92 6.35
CA THR A 75 11.79 2.00 5.93
C THR A 75 11.99 3.24 5.07
N LYS A 76 13.07 3.99 5.32
CA LYS A 76 13.45 5.12 4.45
C LYS A 76 14.15 4.57 3.22
N VAL A 77 13.48 4.62 2.09
CA VAL A 77 13.99 4.12 0.82
C VAL A 77 13.90 5.25 -0.20
N PRO A 78 15.02 5.94 -0.51
CA PRO A 78 14.99 7.15 -1.34
C PRO A 78 14.30 6.96 -2.70
N PHE A 79 14.44 5.78 -3.31
CA PHE A 79 13.78 5.47 -4.57
C PHE A 79 12.25 5.37 -4.42
N LEU A 80 11.77 4.65 -3.41
CA LEU A 80 10.34 4.47 -3.17
C LEU A 80 9.70 5.77 -2.70
N ASP A 81 10.39 6.51 -1.83
CA ASP A 81 9.98 7.85 -1.36
C ASP A 81 9.78 8.80 -2.54
N LYS A 82 10.70 8.80 -3.51
CA LYS A 82 10.58 9.60 -4.73
C LYS A 82 9.38 9.18 -5.59
N VAL A 83 9.16 7.88 -5.78
CA VAL A 83 7.99 7.40 -6.54
C VAL A 83 6.69 7.83 -5.86
N ILE A 84 6.60 7.71 -4.53
CA ILE A 84 5.44 8.16 -3.76
C ILE A 84 5.25 9.68 -3.92
N GLU A 85 6.32 10.46 -3.83
CA GLU A 85 6.28 11.92 -4.03
C GLU A 85 5.78 12.28 -5.44
N ASP A 86 6.32 11.65 -6.49
CA ASP A 86 5.95 11.92 -7.87
C ASP A 86 4.47 11.57 -8.15
N VAL A 87 3.98 10.44 -7.61
CA VAL A 87 2.57 10.04 -7.71
C VAL A 87 1.65 11.02 -6.99
N ASN A 88 2.02 11.44 -5.76
CA ASN A 88 1.25 12.41 -4.99
C ASN A 88 1.21 13.77 -5.67
N LYS A 89 2.34 14.23 -6.22
CA LYS A 89 2.43 15.47 -6.98
C LYS A 89 1.54 15.43 -8.22
N TYR A 90 1.54 14.32 -8.95
CA TYR A 90 0.65 14.14 -10.10
C TYR A 90 -0.83 14.16 -9.68
N HIS A 91 -1.20 13.46 -8.61
CA HIS A 91 -2.56 13.48 -8.07
C HIS A 91 -3.01 14.91 -7.69
N ASP A 92 -2.18 15.63 -6.94
CA ASP A 92 -2.46 16.98 -6.46
C ASP A 92 -2.42 18.05 -7.56
N SER A 93 -1.76 17.76 -8.67
CA SER A 93 -1.76 18.65 -9.84
C SER A 93 -3.14 18.72 -10.51
N LYS A 94 -4.02 17.73 -10.33
CA LYS A 94 -5.34 17.66 -10.99
C LYS A 94 -6.27 18.76 -10.47
N LEU A 95 -6.84 19.53 -11.39
CA LEU A 95 -7.76 20.64 -11.08
C LEU A 95 -8.94 20.21 -10.19
N LYS A 96 -9.51 19.03 -10.42
CA LYS A 96 -10.59 18.47 -9.60
C LYS A 96 -10.17 18.28 -8.13
N VAL A 97 -8.94 17.82 -7.90
CA VAL A 97 -8.38 17.62 -6.55
C VAL A 97 -8.13 18.95 -5.87
N LYS A 98 -7.53 19.92 -6.58
CA LYS A 98 -7.33 21.28 -6.05
C LYS A 98 -8.65 21.95 -5.67
N ALA A 99 -9.64 21.91 -6.55
CA ALA A 99 -10.97 22.47 -6.27
C ALA A 99 -11.63 21.81 -5.06
N GLY A 100 -11.53 20.48 -4.92
CA GLY A 100 -12.03 19.77 -3.74
C GLY A 100 -11.33 20.17 -2.44
N LYS A 101 -9.99 20.31 -2.45
CA LYS A 101 -9.21 20.80 -1.30
C LYS A 101 -9.60 22.23 -0.91
N PHE A 102 -9.77 23.12 -1.88
CA PHE A 102 -10.23 24.50 -1.65
C PHE A 102 -11.64 24.53 -1.04
N MET A 103 -12.59 23.78 -1.58
CA MET A 103 -13.95 23.73 -1.02
C MET A 103 -13.96 23.23 0.43
N LYS A 104 -13.17 22.19 0.76
CA LYS A 104 -13.03 21.72 2.14
C LYS A 104 -12.43 22.76 3.10
N ALA A 105 -11.55 23.64 2.62
CA ALA A 105 -10.88 24.65 3.43
C ALA A 105 -11.69 25.93 3.66
N TYR A 106 -12.75 26.17 2.88
CA TYR A 106 -13.56 27.40 2.95
C TYR A 106 -15.02 27.16 3.35
N VAL A 107 -15.51 25.91 3.30
CA VAL A 107 -16.92 25.56 3.59
C VAL A 107 -17.07 24.84 4.95
N PHE A 108 -15.95 24.50 5.61
CA PHE A 108 -15.91 24.01 7.00
C PHE A 108 -14.90 24.81 7.82
#